data_AF-A0A8S2YPE9-F1
#
_entry.id   AF-A0A8S2YPE9-F1
#
_cell.length_a   1.000
_cell.length_b   1.000
_cell.length_c   1.000
_cell.angle_alpha   90.00
_cell.angle_beta   90.00
_cell.angle_gamma   90.00
#
_symmetry.space_group_name_H-M   'P 1'
#
loop_
_entity.id
_entity.type
_entity.pdbx_description
1 polymer ?
#
loop_
_entity_poly.entity_id
_entity_poly.type
_entity_poly.pdbx_seq_one_letter_code
_entity_poly.pdbx_strand_id
1 'polypeptide(L)'
;MEDTDIIEIFNMVKLNPSKSSFTIKDVVLFKLLPRGKTQLRVPYIPQTLIKDILFTHHNHPLAGHFGVERTWRNIKNKYYWPNMKDSTENYIRS
;
A
#
# COMPACT_ATOMS: atom_id res chain seq x y z
N MET A 1 -9.13 13.74 -7.97
CA MET A 1 -9.69 13.41 -6.65
C MET A 1 -8.49 13.29 -5.74
N GLU A 2 -8.29 14.28 -4.88
CA GLU A 2 -7.06 14.43 -4.10
C GLU A 2 -6.93 13.35 -3.03
N ASP A 3 -5.70 12.91 -2.75
CA ASP A 3 -5.34 11.97 -1.70
C ASP A 3 -5.52 12.60 -0.30
N THR A 4 -6.68 13.17 0.01
CA THR A 4 -6.92 13.87 1.29
C THR A 4 -6.59 13.00 2.50
N ASP A 5 -6.83 11.69 2.37
CA ASP A 5 -6.50 10.67 3.38
C ASP A 5 -4.99 10.64 3.72
N ILE A 6 -4.08 10.76 2.73
CA ILE A 6 -2.65 10.67 2.99
C ILE A 6 -2.17 11.89 3.78
N ILE A 7 -2.71 13.07 3.48
CA ILE A 7 -2.37 14.33 4.16
C ILE A 7 -2.89 14.30 5.60
N GLU A 8 -4.12 13.84 5.80
CA GLU A 8 -4.71 13.71 7.14
C GLU A 8 -3.90 12.74 8.01
N ILE A 9 -3.56 11.56 7.48
CA ILE A 9 -2.73 10.58 8.19
C ILE A 9 -1.35 11.18 8.50
N PHE A 10 -0.74 11.88 7.55
CA PHE A 10 0.56 12.51 7.74
C PHE A 10 0.54 13.54 8.88
N ASN A 11 -0.50 14.39 8.94
CA ASN A 11 -0.67 15.35 10.03
C ASN A 11 -0.92 14.66 11.38
N MET A 12 -1.75 13.62 11.41
CA MET A 12 -2.01 12.83 12.61
C MET A 12 -0.74 12.17 13.16
N VAL A 13 0.11 11.62 12.30
CA VAL A 13 1.38 11.01 12.69
C VAL A 13 2.35 12.05 13.24
N LYS A 14 2.43 13.24 12.63
CA LYS A 14 3.25 14.34 13.15
C LYS A 14 2.81 14.80 14.54
N LEU A 15 1.50 14.86 14.79
CA LEU A 15 0.94 15.27 16.07
C LEU A 15 1.09 14.20 17.16
N ASN A 16 0.93 12.92 16.82
CA ASN A 16 0.99 11.82 17.79
C ASN A 16 1.73 10.57 17.25
N PRO A 17 3.07 10.60 17.15
CA PRO A 17 3.84 9.54 16.49
C PRO A 17 3.68 8.15 17.11
N SER A 18 3.49 8.07 18.44
CA SER A 18 3.43 6.80 19.19
C SER A 18 2.07 6.10 19.17
N LYS A 19 0.99 6.78 18.74
CA LYS A 19 -0.38 6.25 18.77
C LYS A 19 -0.88 5.71 17.43
N SER A 20 -0.04 5.71 16.40
CA SER A 20 -0.46 5.31 15.07
C SER A 20 0.23 4.03 14.61
N SER A 21 -0.43 3.29 13.73
CA SER A 21 0.19 2.19 12.97
C SER A 21 0.96 2.71 11.76
N PHE A 22 1.42 3.97 11.81
CA PHE A 22 2.11 4.66 10.74
C PHE A 22 3.36 5.36 11.28
N THR A 23 4.29 5.66 10.40
CA THR A 23 5.48 6.43 10.72
C THR A 23 5.92 7.24 9.50
N ILE A 24 6.61 8.35 9.72
CA ILE A 24 7.17 9.17 8.65
C ILE A 24 8.69 9.02 8.69
N LYS A 25 9.29 8.73 7.55
CA LYS A 25 10.76 8.73 7.36
C LYS A 25 11.09 9.31 6.00
N ASP A 26 12.07 10.22 5.95
CA ASP A 26 12.54 10.83 4.70
C ASP A 26 11.38 11.37 3.84
N VAL A 27 10.46 12.11 4.49
CA VAL A 27 9.20 12.65 3.93
C VAL A 27 8.19 11.63 3.38
N VAL A 28 8.47 10.33 3.48
CA VAL A 28 7.55 9.26 3.06
C VAL A 28 6.75 8.73 4.25
N LEU A 29 5.44 8.59 4.06
CA LEU A 29 4.55 7.93 5.00
C LEU A 29 4.64 6.40 4.85
N PHE A 30 4.81 5.69 5.95
CA PHE A 30 4.85 4.24 5.98
C PHE A 30 3.79 3.67 6.90
N LYS A 31 3.21 2.53 6.51
CA LYS A 31 2.42 1.65 7.37
C LYS A 31 3.34 0.68 8.12
N LEU A 32 3.07 0.49 9.41
CA LEU A 32 3.68 -0.53 10.25
C LEU A 32 2.76 -1.76 10.28
N LEU A 33 3.18 -2.83 9.63
CA LEU A 33 2.48 -4.10 9.59
C LEU A 33 3.07 -5.07 10.63
N PRO A 34 2.26 -5.74 11.46
CA PRO A 34 2.76 -6.75 12.38
C PRO A 34 3.45 -7.90 11.65
N ARG A 35 4.63 -8.31 12.12
CA ARG A 35 5.38 -9.47 11.60
C ARG A 35 6.01 -10.23 12.76
N GLY A 36 5.20 -11.08 13.40
CA GLY A 36 5.59 -11.78 14.63
C GLY A 36 5.92 -10.80 15.74
N LYS A 37 7.13 -10.89 16.30
CA LYS A 37 7.66 -9.97 17.33
C LYS A 37 8.19 -8.64 16.76
N THR A 38 8.17 -8.48 15.45
CA THR A 38 8.71 -7.30 14.74
C THR A 38 7.63 -6.60 13.94
N GLN A 39 7.97 -5.45 13.34
CA GLN A 39 7.11 -4.74 12.41
C GLN A 39 7.78 -4.67 11.04
N LEU A 40 7.00 -4.93 9.99
CA LEU A 40 7.37 -4.65 8.62
C LEU A 40 6.89 -3.24 8.26
N ARG A 41 7.80 -2.41 7.78
CA ARG A 41 7.49 -1.06 7.32
C ARG A 41 7.30 -1.07 5.80
N VAL A 42 6.12 -0.64 5.32
CA VAL A 42 5.82 -0.54 3.88
C VAL A 42 5.32 0.87 3.54
N PRO A 43 5.70 1.44 2.39
CA PRO A 43 5.23 2.77 1.98
C PRO A 43 3.72 2.80 1.79
N TYR A 44 3.10 3.90 2.25
CA TYR A 44 1.74 4.25 1.87
C TYR A 44 1.77 4.76 0.42
N ILE A 45 0.92 4.20 -0.43
CA ILE A 45 0.87 4.53 -1.85
C ILE A 45 -0.32 5.44 -2.14
N PRO A 46 -0.07 6.64 -2.72
CA PRO A 46 -1.13 7.51 -3.25
C PRO A 46 -1.97 6.82 -4.32
N GLN A 47 -3.25 7.17 -4.41
CA GLN A 47 -4.21 6.55 -5.32
C GLN A 47 -3.75 6.60 -6.79
N THR A 48 -3.06 7.66 -7.17
CA THR A 48 -2.51 7.88 -8.51
C THR A 48 -1.48 6.83 -8.94
N LEU A 49 -0.76 6.22 -8.00
CA LEU A 49 0.29 5.23 -8.28
C LEU A 49 -0.20 3.78 -8.20
N ILE A 50 -1.39 3.53 -7.66
CA ILE A 50 -1.92 2.18 -7.45
C ILE A 50 -2.01 1.42 -8.79
N LYS A 51 -2.50 2.08 -9.84
CA LYS A 51 -2.69 1.43 -11.15
C LYS A 51 -1.37 0.94 -11.76
N ASP A 52 -0.31 1.75 -11.64
CA ASP A 52 1.01 1.40 -12.18
C ASP A 52 1.64 0.21 -11.42
N ILE A 53 1.47 0.17 -10.10
CA ILE A 53 1.90 -0.95 -9.26
C ILE A 53 1.16 -2.23 -9.67
N LEU A 54 -0.17 -2.16 -9.81
CA LEU A 54 -0.98 -3.31 -10.19
C LEU A 54 -0.63 -3.79 -11.61
N PHE A 55 -0.44 -2.89 -12.57
CA PHE A 55 0.04 -3.22 -13.91
C PHE A 55 1.38 -3.95 -13.88
N THR A 56 2.34 -3.42 -13.13
CA THR A 56 3.69 -4.00 -13.02
C THR A 56 3.66 -5.41 -12.42
N HIS A 57 2.75 -5.67 -11.48
CA HIS A 57 2.66 -6.96 -10.78
C HIS A 57 1.69 -7.97 -11.39
N HIS A 58 0.87 -7.57 -12.35
CA HIS A 58 -0.12 -8.44 -12.98
C HIS A 58 0.02 -8.49 -14.50
N ASN A 59 0.07 -7.35 -15.18
CA ASN A 59 0.01 -7.25 -16.64
C ASN A 59 1.38 -7.14 -17.31
N HIS A 60 2.44 -6.86 -16.57
CA HIS A 60 3.78 -6.83 -17.14
C HIS A 60 4.13 -8.21 -17.72
N PRO A 61 4.77 -8.31 -18.91
CA PRO A 61 5.07 -9.60 -19.55
C PRO A 61 5.86 -10.59 -18.68
N LEU A 62 6.61 -10.07 -17.70
CA LEU A 62 7.41 -10.84 -16.74
C LEU A 62 6.68 -11.16 -15.42
N ALA A 63 5.47 -10.66 -15.22
CA ALA A 63 4.72 -10.79 -13.96
C ALA A 63 3.99 -12.15 -13.81
N GLY A 64 3.94 -12.95 -14.88
CA GLY A 64 3.31 -14.27 -14.88
C GLY A 64 1.77 -14.27 -14.84
N HIS A 65 1.11 -13.09 -14.89
CA HIS A 65 -0.35 -12.92 -14.96
C HIS A 65 -1.13 -13.67 -13.88
N PHE A 66 -0.71 -13.53 -12.62
CA PHE A 66 -1.32 -14.26 -11.51
C PHE A 66 -2.70 -13.76 -11.12
N GLY A 67 -3.63 -14.66 -10.81
CA GLY A 67 -4.95 -14.28 -10.27
C GLY A 67 -4.91 -13.45 -8.97
N VAL A 68 -6.04 -12.84 -8.61
CA VAL A 68 -6.21 -11.85 -7.52
C VAL A 68 -5.43 -12.19 -6.25
N GLU A 69 -5.65 -13.37 -5.68
CA GLU A 69 -5.05 -13.78 -4.41
C GLU A 69 -3.52 -13.80 -4.44
N ARG A 70 -2.93 -14.28 -5.55
CA ARG A 70 -1.47 -14.37 -5.66
C ARG A 70 -0.86 -12.99 -5.92
N THR A 71 -1.49 -12.17 -6.75
CA THR A 71 -1.08 -10.76 -6.95
C THR A 71 -1.13 -9.97 -5.65
N TRP A 72 -2.24 -10.04 -4.92
CA TRP A 72 -2.38 -9.39 -3.61
C TRP A 72 -1.32 -9.87 -2.59
N ARG A 73 -1.08 -11.19 -2.49
CA ARG A 73 -0.05 -11.74 -1.58
C ARG A 73 1.36 -11.26 -1.92
N ASN A 74 1.66 -11.06 -3.20
CA ASN A 74 2.96 -10.58 -3.66
C ASN A 74 3.22 -9.11 -3.32
N ILE A 75 2.16 -8.29 -3.25
CA ILE A 75 2.27 -6.83 -3.07
C ILE A 75 1.99 -6.35 -1.63
N LYS A 76 1.19 -7.09 -0.84
CA LYS A 76 0.78 -6.68 0.52
C LYS A 76 1.93 -6.51 1.53
N ASN A 77 3.08 -7.13 1.26
CA ASN A 77 4.29 -6.99 2.08
C ASN A 77 5.28 -5.96 1.51
N LYS A 78 4.93 -5.27 0.42
CA LYS A 78 5.77 -4.27 -0.25
C LYS A 78 5.17 -2.88 -0.21
N TYR A 79 3.84 -2.80 -0.19
CA TYR A 79 3.08 -1.56 -0.30
C TYR A 79 1.89 -1.58 0.64
N TYR A 80 1.33 -0.40 0.90
CA TYR A 80 0.05 -0.25 1.57
C TYR A 80 -0.79 0.85 0.92
N TRP A 81 -2.08 0.60 0.78
CA TRP A 81 -3.11 1.62 0.58
C TRP A 81 -4.42 1.10 1.19
N PRO A 82 -5.40 1.96 1.51
CA PRO A 82 -6.70 1.49 1.99
C PRO A 82 -7.37 0.55 0.96
N ASN A 83 -8.01 -0.53 1.43
CA ASN A 83 -8.74 -1.47 0.57
C ASN A 83 -7.89 -2.13 -0.54
N MET A 84 -6.64 -2.50 -0.24
CA MET A 84 -5.73 -3.13 -1.24
C MET A 84 -6.32 -4.35 -1.94
N LYS A 85 -7.03 -5.20 -1.21
CA LYS A 85 -7.55 -6.45 -1.76
C LYS A 85 -8.64 -6.15 -2.81
N ASP A 86 -9.60 -5.31 -2.45
CA ASP A 86 -10.73 -4.95 -3.31
C ASP A 86 -10.26 -4.19 -4.56
N SER A 87 -9.33 -3.25 -4.40
CA SER A 87 -8.73 -2.54 -5.55
C SER A 87 -7.92 -3.46 -6.46
N THR A 88 -7.22 -4.46 -5.91
CA THR A 88 -6.54 -5.49 -6.71
C THR A 88 -7.54 -6.35 -7.48
N GLU A 89 -8.64 -6.75 -6.82
CA GLU A 89 -9.71 -7.55 -7.41
C GLU A 89 -10.41 -6.81 -8.56
N ASN A 90 -10.77 -5.54 -8.34
CA ASN A 90 -11.40 -4.69 -9.35
C ASN A 90 -10.49 -4.49 -10.56
N TYR A 91 -9.20 -4.25 -10.34
CA TYR A 91 -8.23 -4.07 -11.43
C TYR A 91 -8.03 -5.33 -12.28
N ILE A 92 -8.04 -6.53 -11.67
CA ILE A 92 -7.84 -7.78 -12.40
C ILE A 92 -9.11 -8.23 -13.14
N ARG A 93 -10.29 -7.84 -12.63
CA ARG A 93 -11.58 -8.18 -13.22
C ARG A 93 -12.11 -7.16 -14.24
N SER A 94 -11.40 -6.05 -14.43
CA SER A 94 -11.71 -5.05 -15.47
C SER A 94 -11.06 -5.39 -16.80
#